data_AF-A0A3M1EBK9-F1
#
_entry.id   AF-A0A3M1EBK9-F1
#
_cell.length_a   1.000
_cell.length_b   1.000
_cell.length_c   1.000
_cell.angle_alpha   90.00
_cell.angle_beta   90.00
_cell.angle_gamma   90.00
#
_symmetry.space_group_name_H-M   'P 1'
#
loop_
_entity.id
_entity.type
_entity.pdbx_description
1 polymer ?
#
loop_
_entity_poly.entity_id
_entity_poly.type
_entity_poly.pdbx_seq_one_letter_code
_entity_poly.pdbx_strand_id
1 'polypeptide(L)'
;EEPVFRASLDGLTSQGIPVELKAPALSTFQDVLRHGRASEPYLRYWMQVQHQIFVTEADHGYLCFMCLEAGAAQDYVEFRIERDETFIRDELVPQGLAFWKRVQSKNEPPKDPLRDIYVPAPDEILQWQEAVEEWRRLKSAIQRIVREEIAPLETSLQEVEERLMALMGEYRTAMAFDLMVTRYARQGSIDYRKIVQERLPELSDSDLERYRRPPGKARLRVTEKRPPEEVARREQEAQRQRAKILANVLEQAIPASSW
;
A
#
# COMPACT_ATOMS: atom_id res chain seq x y z
N GLU A 1 -39.15 -3.76 4.60
CA GLU A 1 -38.12 -2.71 4.61
C GLU A 1 -37.30 -2.79 5.89
N GLU A 2 -35.97 -2.69 5.78
CA GLU A 2 -35.03 -2.71 6.92
C GLU A 2 -34.22 -1.39 6.94
N PRO A 3 -34.58 -0.39 7.76
CA PRO A 3 -34.04 0.98 7.67
C PRO A 3 -32.52 1.12 7.89
N VAL A 4 -31.90 0.07 8.42
CA VAL A 4 -30.46 -0.03 8.71
C VAL A 4 -29.65 -0.21 7.44
N PHE A 5 -30.21 -0.84 6.41
CA PHE A 5 -29.52 -1.06 5.14
C PHE A 5 -29.67 0.17 4.25
N ARG A 6 -28.53 0.73 3.86
CA ARG A 6 -28.45 1.89 2.96
C ARG A 6 -27.33 1.65 1.95
N ALA A 7 -27.48 2.24 0.78
CA ALA A 7 -26.51 2.13 -0.29
C ALA A 7 -26.20 3.51 -0.86
N SER A 8 -24.91 3.79 -1.06
CA SER A 8 -24.46 4.81 -2.00
C SER A 8 -24.26 4.13 -3.34
N LEU A 9 -24.79 4.74 -4.40
CA LEU A 9 -24.71 4.20 -5.75
C LEU A 9 -23.84 5.12 -6.59
N ASP A 10 -22.99 4.56 -7.45
CA ASP A 10 -22.23 5.36 -8.43
C ASP A 10 -23.16 5.85 -9.53
N GLY A 11 -24.19 5.07 -9.85
CA GLY A 11 -25.26 5.45 -10.76
C GLY A 11 -26.55 4.68 -10.52
N LEU A 12 -27.64 5.26 -11.03
CA LEU A 12 -28.96 4.64 -11.11
C LEU A 12 -29.48 4.85 -12.52
N THR A 13 -29.88 3.79 -13.19
CA THR A 13 -30.50 3.91 -14.52
C THR A 13 -31.88 4.58 -14.41
N SER A 14 -32.46 5.00 -15.54
CA SER A 14 -33.83 5.52 -15.58
C SER A 14 -34.90 4.53 -15.10
N GLN A 15 -34.58 3.24 -15.03
CA GLN A 15 -35.45 2.18 -14.52
C GLN A 15 -35.22 1.86 -13.04
N GLY A 16 -34.37 2.61 -12.34
CA GLY A 16 -34.08 2.34 -10.92
C GLY A 16 -33.07 1.21 -10.70
N ILE A 17 -32.38 0.76 -11.75
CA ILE A 17 -31.35 -0.29 -11.63
C ILE A 17 -30.02 0.31 -11.16
N PRO A 18 -29.40 -0.21 -10.08
CA PRO A 18 -28.12 0.29 -9.58
C PRO A 18 -26.95 -0.06 -10.49
N VAL A 19 -25.99 0.85 -10.57
CA VAL A 19 -24.71 0.70 -11.29
C VAL A 19 -23.57 0.97 -10.32
N GLU A 20 -22.60 0.06 -10.27
CA GLU A 20 -21.36 0.17 -9.51
C GLU A 20 -20.17 0.25 -10.47
N LEU A 21 -19.36 1.30 -10.36
CA LEU A 21 -18.22 1.58 -11.22
C LEU A 21 -16.91 1.43 -10.43
N LYS A 22 -16.01 0.58 -10.92
CA LYS A 22 -14.67 0.40 -10.36
C LYS A 22 -13.61 0.80 -11.36
N ALA A 23 -12.70 1.67 -10.96
CA ALA A 23 -11.49 2.01 -11.72
C ALA A 23 -10.24 1.49 -10.99
N PRO A 24 -9.95 0.17 -11.03
CA PRO A 24 -8.86 -0.41 -10.28
C PRO A 24 -7.50 -0.20 -11.00
N ALA A 25 -6.41 -0.57 -10.32
CA ALA A 25 -5.09 -0.63 -10.95
C ALA A 25 -5.04 -1.65 -12.10
N LEU A 26 -4.15 -1.44 -13.07
CA LEU A 26 -4.04 -2.26 -14.28
C LEU A 26 -3.94 -3.77 -13.99
N SER A 27 -3.15 -4.17 -12.98
CA SER A 27 -3.01 -5.58 -12.61
C SER A 27 -4.33 -6.21 -12.16
N THR A 28 -5.15 -5.46 -11.41
CA THR A 28 -6.47 -5.90 -10.95
C THR A 28 -7.47 -5.91 -12.10
N PHE A 29 -7.43 -4.92 -13.00
CA PHE A 29 -8.27 -4.94 -14.20
C PHE A 29 -7.95 -6.15 -15.09
N GLN A 30 -6.68 -6.47 -15.29
CA GLN A 30 -6.25 -7.66 -16.04
C GLN A 30 -6.67 -8.97 -15.37
N ASP A 31 -6.70 -9.03 -14.04
CA ASP A 31 -7.22 -10.19 -13.30
C ASP A 31 -8.72 -10.41 -13.59
N VAL A 32 -9.50 -9.33 -13.58
CA VAL A 32 -10.93 -9.38 -13.96
C VAL A 32 -11.11 -9.82 -15.41
N LEU A 33 -10.31 -9.32 -16.35
CA LEU A 33 -10.38 -9.76 -17.75
C LEU A 33 -10.04 -11.25 -17.92
N ARG A 34 -9.04 -11.74 -17.19
CA ARG A 34 -8.58 -13.14 -17.29
C ARG A 34 -9.53 -14.13 -16.62
N HIS A 35 -10.08 -13.78 -15.47
CA HIS A 35 -10.82 -14.70 -14.62
C HIS A 35 -12.33 -14.40 -14.55
N GLY A 36 -12.77 -13.24 -15.06
CA GLY A 36 -14.17 -12.83 -15.12
C GLY A 36 -14.85 -12.95 -13.76
N ARG A 37 -15.94 -13.73 -13.72
CA ARG A 37 -16.73 -13.99 -12.50
C ARG A 37 -15.99 -14.79 -11.42
N ALA A 38 -14.85 -15.41 -11.76
CA ALA A 38 -14.00 -16.11 -10.80
C ALA A 38 -12.90 -15.20 -10.22
N SER A 39 -12.78 -13.95 -10.67
CA SER A 39 -11.80 -13.01 -10.14
C SER A 39 -12.17 -12.57 -8.72
N GLU A 40 -11.16 -12.39 -7.87
CA GLU A 40 -11.32 -11.90 -6.49
C GLU A 40 -12.06 -10.53 -6.45
N PRO A 41 -11.75 -9.54 -7.33
CA PRO A 41 -12.50 -8.29 -7.38
C PRO A 41 -13.98 -8.48 -7.73
N TYR A 42 -14.31 -9.38 -8.67
CA TYR A 42 -15.71 -9.65 -9.00
C TYR A 42 -16.46 -10.22 -7.79
N LEU A 43 -15.92 -11.25 -7.14
CA LEU A 43 -16.59 -11.90 -6.00
C LEU A 43 -16.83 -10.91 -4.85
N ARG A 44 -15.84 -10.04 -4.58
CA ARG A 44 -15.96 -8.99 -3.57
C ARG A 44 -17.08 -8.00 -3.90
N TYR A 45 -17.10 -7.47 -5.11
CA TYR A 45 -18.07 -6.43 -5.47
C TYR A 45 -19.44 -6.99 -5.87
N TRP A 46 -19.54 -8.28 -6.20
CA TRP A 46 -20.81 -8.97 -6.34
C TRP A 46 -21.65 -8.85 -5.06
N MET A 47 -21.05 -9.05 -3.89
CA MET A 47 -21.73 -8.86 -2.60
C MET A 47 -22.21 -7.42 -2.41
N GLN A 48 -21.40 -6.43 -2.81
CA GLN A 48 -21.77 -5.01 -2.76
C GLN A 48 -22.97 -4.72 -3.68
N VAL A 49 -22.99 -5.28 -4.88
CA VAL A 49 -24.11 -5.08 -5.82
C VAL A 49 -25.38 -5.80 -5.34
N GLN A 50 -25.29 -7.01 -4.75
CA GLN A 50 -26.45 -7.65 -4.12
C GLN A 50 -27.06 -6.79 -3.00
N HIS A 51 -26.23 -6.11 -2.20
CA HIS A 51 -26.70 -5.15 -1.21
C HIS A 51 -27.43 -3.97 -1.84
N GLN A 52 -26.88 -3.41 -2.92
CA GLN A 52 -27.50 -2.29 -3.64
C GLN A 52 -28.83 -2.71 -4.28
N ILE A 53 -28.88 -3.89 -4.89
CA ILE A 53 -30.09 -4.52 -5.43
C ILE A 53 -31.14 -4.68 -4.33
N PHE A 54 -30.74 -5.17 -3.15
CA PHE A 54 -31.64 -5.29 -1.99
C PHE A 54 -32.23 -3.93 -1.58
N VAL A 55 -31.38 -2.90 -1.42
CA VAL A 55 -31.81 -1.55 -0.97
C VAL A 55 -32.68 -0.83 -2.01
N THR A 56 -32.41 -1.03 -3.31
CA THR A 56 -33.15 -0.39 -4.40
C THR A 56 -34.39 -1.16 -4.84
N GLU A 57 -34.60 -2.37 -4.29
CA GLU A 57 -35.65 -3.31 -4.70
C GLU A 57 -35.60 -3.67 -6.20
N ALA A 58 -34.45 -3.47 -6.85
CA ALA A 58 -34.24 -3.85 -8.23
C ALA A 58 -34.19 -5.38 -8.39
N ASP A 59 -34.44 -5.86 -9.61
CA ASP A 59 -34.30 -7.27 -10.01
C ASP A 59 -32.86 -7.63 -10.42
N HIS A 60 -32.02 -6.63 -10.72
CA HIS A 60 -30.61 -6.78 -11.05
C HIS A 60 -29.82 -5.50 -10.79
N GLY A 61 -28.51 -5.55 -11.03
CA GLY A 61 -27.60 -4.41 -11.01
C GLY A 61 -26.45 -4.61 -11.98
N TYR A 62 -25.67 -3.55 -12.23
CA TYR A 62 -24.49 -3.61 -13.11
C TYR A 62 -23.21 -3.38 -12.31
N LEU A 63 -22.24 -4.27 -12.46
CA LEU A 63 -20.88 -4.11 -11.95
C LEU A 63 -19.94 -3.86 -13.13
N CYS A 64 -19.37 -2.66 -13.20
CA CYS A 64 -18.45 -2.29 -14.28
C CYS A 64 -17.04 -2.07 -13.75
N PHE A 65 -16.06 -2.62 -14.44
CA PHE A 65 -14.65 -2.31 -14.23
C PHE A 65 -14.12 -1.52 -15.41
N MET A 66 -13.37 -0.46 -15.15
CA MET A 66 -12.82 0.45 -16.15
C MET A 66 -11.31 0.59 -15.96
N CYS A 67 -10.57 0.51 -17.05
CA CYS A 67 -9.14 0.81 -17.08
C CYS A 67 -8.95 2.29 -17.44
N LEU A 68 -8.35 3.05 -16.53
CA LEU A 68 -8.01 4.46 -16.76
C LEU A 68 -6.52 4.60 -17.08
N GLU A 69 -6.20 5.19 -18.22
CA GLU A 69 -4.83 5.61 -18.57
C GLU A 69 -4.84 7.12 -18.84
N ALA A 70 -3.93 7.87 -18.19
CA ALA A 70 -3.87 9.34 -18.27
C ALA A 70 -5.21 10.06 -18.01
N GLY A 71 -6.10 9.46 -17.22
CA GLY A 71 -7.43 10.03 -16.89
C GLY A 71 -8.53 9.76 -17.92
N ALA A 72 -8.26 8.98 -18.97
CA ALA A 72 -9.26 8.55 -19.95
C ALA A 72 -9.56 7.05 -19.83
N ALA A 73 -10.83 6.68 -20.02
CA ALA A 73 -11.25 5.28 -20.11
C ALA A 73 -10.68 4.67 -21.39
N GLN A 74 -9.84 3.65 -21.24
CA GLN A 74 -9.24 2.94 -22.36
C GLN A 74 -10.01 1.67 -22.71
N ASP A 75 -10.50 0.98 -21.68
CA ASP A 75 -11.24 -0.27 -21.80
C ASP A 75 -12.19 -0.44 -20.61
N TYR A 76 -13.25 -1.23 -20.79
CA TYR A 76 -14.20 -1.55 -19.73
C TYR A 76 -14.81 -2.94 -19.89
N VAL A 77 -15.20 -3.54 -18.77
CA VAL A 77 -15.97 -4.77 -18.73
C VAL A 77 -17.18 -4.58 -17.82
N GLU A 78 -18.33 -5.04 -18.28
CA GLU A 78 -19.60 -4.95 -17.56
C GLU A 78 -20.09 -6.35 -17.20
N PHE A 79 -20.58 -6.49 -15.98
CA PHE A 79 -21.29 -7.67 -15.51
C PHE A 79 -22.69 -7.29 -15.04
N ARG A 80 -23.70 -7.87 -15.69
CA ARG A 80 -25.05 -7.91 -15.15
C ARG A 80 -25.12 -8.91 -14.00
N ILE A 81 -25.55 -8.44 -12.84
CA ILE A 81 -25.71 -9.20 -11.60
C ILE A 81 -27.20 -9.35 -11.33
N GLU A 82 -27.74 -10.57 -11.50
CA GLU A 82 -29.13 -10.84 -11.13
C GLU A 82 -29.28 -10.84 -9.61
N ARG A 83 -30.45 -10.41 -9.13
CA ARG A 83 -30.82 -10.51 -7.72
C ARG A 83 -30.76 -11.96 -7.25
N ASP A 84 -29.98 -12.20 -6.21
CA ASP A 84 -29.93 -13.50 -5.55
C ASP A 84 -30.74 -13.45 -4.26
N GLU A 85 -32.02 -13.79 -4.35
CA GLU A 85 -32.94 -13.81 -3.21
C GLU A 85 -32.51 -14.79 -2.11
N THR A 86 -31.79 -15.85 -2.46
CA THR A 86 -31.33 -16.84 -1.47
C THR A 86 -30.19 -16.24 -0.66
N PHE A 87 -29.19 -15.68 -1.33
CA PHE A 87 -28.10 -14.98 -0.66
C PHE A 87 -28.59 -13.78 0.16
N ILE A 88 -29.50 -12.98 -0.38
CA ILE A 88 -30.03 -11.80 0.31
C ILE A 88 -30.74 -12.20 1.61
N ARG A 89 -31.65 -13.17 1.53
CA ARG A 89 -32.46 -13.61 2.67
C ARG A 89 -31.65 -14.39 3.70
N ASP A 90 -30.79 -15.30 3.25
CA ASP A 90 -30.17 -16.30 4.13
C ASP A 90 -28.80 -15.84 4.65
N GLU A 91 -28.12 -14.91 3.96
CA GLU A 91 -26.80 -14.42 4.36
C GLU A 91 -26.75 -12.91 4.59
N LEU A 92 -27.05 -12.09 3.57
CA LEU A 92 -26.80 -10.64 3.60
C LEU A 92 -27.57 -9.95 4.73
N VAL A 93 -28.89 -10.17 4.79
CA VAL A 93 -29.74 -9.49 5.77
C VAL A 93 -29.47 -10.00 7.19
N PRO A 94 -29.43 -11.33 7.48
CA PRO A 94 -29.13 -11.82 8.81
C PRO A 94 -27.75 -11.38 9.32
N GLN A 95 -26.71 -11.45 8.49
CA GLN A 95 -25.36 -11.03 8.88
C GLN A 95 -25.28 -9.52 9.08
N GLY A 96 -25.91 -8.72 8.22
CA GLY A 96 -25.97 -7.26 8.37
C GLY A 96 -26.65 -6.84 9.68
N LEU A 97 -27.78 -7.46 10.04
CA LEU A 97 -28.48 -7.21 11.30
C LEU A 97 -27.66 -7.68 12.52
N ALA A 98 -27.02 -8.84 12.44
CA ALA A 98 -26.16 -9.34 13.50
C ALA A 98 -24.95 -8.42 13.72
N PHE A 99 -24.34 -7.92 12.64
CA PHE A 99 -23.29 -6.91 12.70
C PHE A 99 -23.81 -5.61 13.34
N TRP A 100 -24.95 -5.09 12.89
CA TRP A 100 -25.51 -3.86 13.44
C TRP A 100 -25.82 -3.96 14.93
N LYS A 101 -26.35 -5.11 15.39
CA LYS A 101 -26.56 -5.38 16.82
C LYS A 101 -25.26 -5.30 17.62
N ARG A 102 -24.15 -5.82 17.08
CA ARG A 102 -22.82 -5.71 17.72
C ARG A 102 -22.35 -4.26 17.80
N VAL A 103 -22.55 -3.48 16.74
CA VAL A 103 -22.23 -2.05 16.73
C VAL A 103 -23.03 -1.30 17.81
N GLN A 104 -24.34 -1.51 17.88
CA GLN A 104 -25.21 -0.86 18.88
C GLN A 104 -24.85 -1.25 20.33
N SER A 105 -24.47 -2.50 20.55
CA SER A 105 -24.06 -3.01 21.86
C SER A 105 -22.59 -2.73 22.21
N LYS A 106 -21.82 -2.11 21.31
CA LYS A 106 -20.37 -1.90 21.43
C LYS A 106 -19.61 -3.20 21.71
N ASN A 107 -20.07 -4.31 21.14
CA ASN A 107 -19.49 -5.62 21.31
C ASN A 107 -18.60 -5.96 20.10
N GLU A 108 -17.32 -5.62 20.20
CA GLU A 108 -16.33 -5.88 19.16
C GLU A 108 -16.15 -7.40 18.95
N PRO A 109 -16.02 -7.89 17.71
CA PRO A 109 -15.58 -9.26 17.47
C PRO A 109 -14.17 -9.52 18.03
N PRO A 110 -13.79 -10.78 18.28
CA PRO A 110 -12.41 -11.10 18.64
C PRO A 110 -11.44 -10.61 17.55
N LYS A 111 -10.32 -10.03 17.98
CA LYS A 111 -9.27 -9.58 17.06
C LYS A 111 -8.62 -10.75 16.35
N ASP A 112 -8.33 -10.58 15.07
CA ASP A 112 -7.54 -11.49 14.24
C ASP A 112 -6.04 -11.16 14.41
N PRO A 113 -5.23 -12.02 15.04
CA PRO A 113 -3.80 -11.77 15.26
C PRO A 113 -2.98 -11.57 13.98
N LEU A 114 -3.49 -12.00 12.82
CA LEU A 114 -2.82 -11.88 11.53
C LEU A 114 -3.18 -10.59 10.78
N ARG A 115 -4.29 -9.93 11.15
CA ARG A 115 -4.84 -8.78 10.40
C ARG A 115 -4.99 -7.52 11.24
N ASP A 116 -5.32 -7.68 12.52
CA ASP A 116 -5.60 -6.58 13.42
C ASP A 116 -4.35 -6.06 14.11
N ILE A 117 -4.41 -4.79 14.50
CA ILE A 117 -3.33 -4.14 15.25
C ILE A 117 -3.41 -4.60 16.70
N TYR A 118 -2.32 -5.20 17.17
CA TYR A 118 -2.12 -5.45 18.60
C TYR A 118 -2.02 -4.13 19.36
N VAL A 119 -2.83 -3.99 20.40
CA VAL A 119 -2.78 -2.90 21.36
C VAL A 119 -2.50 -3.55 22.71
N PRO A 120 -1.37 -3.22 23.37
CA PRO A 120 -1.03 -3.80 24.66
C PRO A 120 -2.15 -3.62 25.69
N ALA A 121 -2.38 -4.64 26.52
CA ALA A 121 -3.32 -4.54 27.63
C ALA A 121 -2.82 -3.54 28.69
N PRO A 122 -3.70 -2.99 29.56
CA PRO A 122 -3.31 -2.01 30.58
C PRO A 122 -2.18 -2.47 31.52
N ASP A 123 -2.07 -3.78 31.77
CA ASP A 123 -1.02 -4.40 32.57
C ASP A 123 0.30 -4.63 31.81
N GLU A 124 0.25 -4.70 30.47
CA GLU A 124 1.42 -4.86 29.59
C GLU A 124 1.98 -3.51 29.11
N ILE A 125 1.21 -2.43 29.23
CA ILE A 125 1.53 -1.14 28.61
C ILE A 125 2.83 -0.52 29.14
N LEU A 126 3.14 -0.72 30.43
CA LEU A 126 4.37 -0.22 31.03
C LEU A 126 5.60 -0.93 30.46
N GLN A 127 5.55 -2.26 30.34
CA GLN A 127 6.65 -3.05 29.75
C GLN A 127 6.87 -2.67 28.28
N TRP A 128 5.77 -2.43 27.54
CA TRP A 128 5.86 -1.96 26.17
C TRP A 128 6.50 -0.56 26.08
N GLN A 129 6.12 0.36 26.97
CA GLN A 129 6.69 1.71 27.03
C GLN A 129 8.19 1.67 27.33
N GLU A 130 8.62 0.89 28.33
CA GLU A 130 10.03 0.70 28.67
C GLU A 130 10.85 0.19 27.47
N ALA A 131 10.34 -0.82 26.76
CA ALA A 131 11.01 -1.36 25.58
C ALA A 131 11.10 -0.32 24.44
N VAL A 132 10.07 0.52 24.24
CA VAL A 132 10.08 1.59 23.25
C VAL A 132 11.12 2.66 23.60
N GLU A 133 11.21 3.07 24.86
CA GLU A 133 12.17 4.08 25.32
C GLU A 133 13.61 3.58 25.20
N GLU A 134 13.87 2.34 25.61
CA GLU A 134 15.17 1.69 25.44
C GLU A 134 15.56 1.60 23.96
N TRP A 135 14.63 1.14 23.11
CA TRP A 135 14.87 1.06 21.68
C TRP A 135 15.21 2.43 21.09
N ARG A 136 14.47 3.49 21.44
CA ARG A 136 14.73 4.86 20.97
C ARG A 136 16.11 5.36 21.42
N ARG A 137 16.47 5.14 22.68
CA ARG A 137 17.78 5.51 23.24
C ARG A 137 18.90 4.84 22.47
N LEU A 138 18.84 3.53 22.30
CA LEU A 138 19.87 2.75 21.61
C LEU A 138 19.95 3.11 20.12
N LYS A 139 18.80 3.24 19.45
CA LYS A 139 18.75 3.59 18.02
C LYS A 139 19.36 4.97 17.76
N SER A 140 19.05 5.94 18.61
CA SER A 140 19.60 7.30 18.52
C SER A 140 21.11 7.32 18.77
N ALA A 141 21.59 6.56 19.77
CA ALA A 141 23.03 6.43 20.04
C ALA A 141 23.78 5.83 18.84
N ILE A 142 23.25 4.76 18.24
CA ILE A 142 23.83 4.15 17.03
C ILE A 142 23.87 5.16 15.89
N GLN A 143 22.77 5.85 15.61
CA GLN A 143 22.72 6.83 14.53
C GLN A 143 23.70 7.99 14.72
N ARG A 144 23.90 8.42 15.98
CA ARG A 144 24.87 9.45 16.33
C ARG A 144 26.29 8.97 16.04
N ILE A 145 26.69 7.80 16.54
CA ILE A 145 28.01 7.22 16.30
C ILE A 145 28.26 7.03 14.79
N VAL A 146 27.28 6.51 14.06
CA VAL A 146 27.39 6.34 12.61
C VAL A 146 27.67 7.67 11.92
N ARG A 147 26.99 8.74 12.33
CA ARG A 147 27.12 10.06 11.69
C ARG A 147 28.40 10.79 12.10
N GLU A 148 28.74 10.77 13.39
CA GLU A 148 29.81 11.59 13.96
C GLU A 148 31.18 10.93 13.85
N GLU A 149 31.23 9.59 13.86
CA GLU A 149 32.50 8.84 13.92
C GLU A 149 32.70 7.99 12.66
N ILE A 150 31.73 7.14 12.32
CA ILE A 150 31.92 6.14 11.26
C ILE A 150 31.94 6.78 9.87
N ALA A 151 30.93 7.59 9.51
CA ALA A 151 30.83 8.17 8.18
C ALA A 151 32.03 9.07 7.79
N PRO A 152 32.58 9.91 8.70
CA PRO A 152 33.81 10.64 8.42
C PRO A 152 35.02 9.72 8.21
N LEU A 153 35.17 8.67 9.02
CA LEU A 153 36.26 7.71 8.87
C LEU A 153 36.17 6.91 7.57
N GLU A 154 34.96 6.51 7.17
CA GLU A 154 34.72 5.86 5.86
C GLU A 154 35.11 6.79 4.70
N THR A 155 34.79 8.08 4.82
CA THR A 155 35.16 9.10 3.82
C THR A 155 36.68 9.25 3.74
N SER A 156 37.36 9.44 4.88
CA SER A 156 38.81 9.55 4.92
C SER A 156 39.53 8.26 4.48
N LEU A 157 38.97 7.09 4.77
CA LEU A 157 39.50 5.82 4.31
C LEU A 157 39.42 5.72 2.79
N GLN A 158 38.28 6.10 2.20
CA GLN A 158 38.11 6.12 0.75
C GLN A 158 39.15 7.04 0.06
N GLU A 159 39.40 8.25 0.61
CA GLU A 159 40.43 9.16 0.09
C GLU A 159 41.84 8.53 0.14
N VAL A 160 42.15 7.78 1.21
CA VAL A 160 43.42 7.07 1.34
C VAL A 160 43.51 5.91 0.34
N GLU A 161 42.44 5.15 0.15
CA GLU A 161 42.38 4.07 -0.84
C GLU A 161 42.55 4.59 -2.27
N GLU A 162 41.91 5.72 -2.62
CA GLU A 162 42.07 6.39 -3.91
C GLU A 162 43.52 6.87 -4.12
N ARG A 163 44.16 7.39 -3.07
CA ARG A 163 45.58 7.75 -3.11
C ARG A 163 46.50 6.54 -3.31
N LEU A 164 46.25 5.43 -2.62
CA LEU A 164 47.00 4.18 -2.82
C LEU A 164 46.82 3.64 -4.25
N MET A 165 45.59 3.73 -4.78
CA MET A 165 45.27 3.40 -6.16
C MET A 165 46.01 4.29 -7.16
N ALA A 166 46.16 5.59 -6.89
CA ALA A 166 46.96 6.48 -7.74
C ALA A 166 48.47 6.13 -7.67
N LEU A 167 49.01 5.90 -6.47
CA LEU A 167 50.43 5.59 -6.25
C LEU A 167 50.87 4.28 -6.91
N MET A 168 50.00 3.27 -6.96
CA MET A 168 50.33 2.00 -7.62
C MET A 168 50.33 2.07 -9.16
N GLY A 169 49.95 3.20 -9.76
CA GLY A 169 50.00 3.41 -11.22
C GLY A 169 49.16 2.41 -12.01
N GLU A 170 49.76 1.74 -13.00
CA GLU A 170 49.10 0.73 -13.84
C GLU A 170 49.19 -0.70 -13.26
N TYR A 171 49.98 -0.90 -12.20
CA TYR A 171 50.19 -2.22 -11.65
C TYR A 171 48.89 -2.79 -11.07
N ARG A 172 48.71 -4.10 -11.21
CA ARG A 172 47.56 -4.82 -10.65
C ARG A 172 47.67 -4.97 -9.13
N THR A 173 48.88 -5.14 -8.62
CA THR A 173 49.18 -5.34 -7.21
C THR A 173 50.41 -4.54 -6.84
N ALA A 174 50.38 -3.87 -5.68
CA ALA A 174 51.51 -3.20 -5.07
C ALA A 174 51.68 -3.67 -3.62
N MET A 175 52.92 -3.81 -3.17
CA MET A 175 53.24 -4.26 -1.81
C MET A 175 54.37 -3.42 -1.22
N ALA A 176 54.11 -2.76 -0.11
CA ALA A 176 55.08 -1.99 0.67
C ALA A 176 54.56 -1.80 2.09
N PHE A 177 55.45 -1.63 3.08
CA PHE A 177 55.08 -1.36 4.48
C PHE A 177 54.04 -2.34 5.05
N ASP A 178 54.22 -3.63 4.77
CA ASP A 178 53.34 -4.73 5.20
C ASP A 178 51.89 -4.65 4.68
N LEU A 179 51.61 -3.77 3.71
CA LEU A 179 50.31 -3.64 3.05
C LEU A 179 50.41 -4.15 1.61
N MET A 180 49.52 -5.08 1.25
CA MET A 180 49.29 -5.51 -0.12
C MET A 180 48.00 -4.88 -0.66
N VAL A 181 48.12 -4.06 -1.69
CA VAL A 181 46.98 -3.44 -2.38
C VAL A 181 46.81 -4.11 -3.73
N THR A 182 45.62 -4.65 -4.01
CA THR A 182 45.29 -5.29 -5.29
C THR A 182 44.06 -4.63 -5.90
N ARG A 183 44.20 -4.09 -7.11
CA ARG A 183 43.05 -3.62 -7.88
C ARG A 183 42.41 -4.78 -8.63
N TYR A 184 41.08 -4.85 -8.58
CA TYR A 184 40.29 -5.83 -9.32
C TYR A 184 39.04 -5.15 -9.90
N ALA A 185 38.63 -5.60 -11.09
CA ALA A 185 37.34 -5.25 -11.66
C ALA A 185 36.32 -6.28 -11.21
N ARG A 186 35.19 -5.83 -10.66
CA ARG A 186 34.05 -6.69 -10.39
C ARG A 186 33.19 -6.78 -11.65
N GLN A 187 32.79 -7.98 -12.05
CA GLN A 187 31.74 -8.11 -13.06
C GLN A 187 30.45 -7.44 -12.56
N GLY A 188 29.73 -6.77 -13.45
CA GLY A 188 28.45 -6.14 -13.14
C GLY A 188 27.41 -7.15 -12.64
N SER A 189 26.39 -6.67 -11.93
CA SER A 189 25.27 -7.50 -11.49
C SER A 189 24.43 -7.95 -12.69
N ILE A 190 24.06 -9.23 -12.70
CA ILE A 190 23.14 -9.79 -13.69
C ILE A 190 21.69 -9.53 -13.24
N ASP A 191 20.85 -9.01 -14.15
CA ASP A 191 19.40 -8.87 -13.92
C ASP A 191 18.69 -10.20 -14.16
N TYR A 192 18.62 -11.03 -13.12
CA TYR A 192 17.95 -12.33 -13.19
C TYR A 192 16.45 -12.21 -13.44
N ARG A 193 15.80 -11.11 -13.04
CA ARG A 193 14.37 -10.92 -13.29
C ARG A 193 14.13 -10.80 -14.79
N LYS A 194 14.94 -9.99 -15.47
CA LYS A 194 14.90 -9.84 -16.92
C LYS A 194 15.18 -11.17 -17.63
N ILE A 195 16.19 -11.93 -17.18
CA ILE A 195 16.49 -13.26 -17.75
C ILE A 195 15.30 -14.22 -17.63
N VAL A 196 14.68 -14.31 -16.46
CA VAL A 196 13.54 -15.22 -16.26
C VAL A 196 12.39 -14.81 -17.18
N GLN A 197 12.08 -13.51 -17.28
CA GLN A 197 11.01 -13.02 -18.16
C GLN A 197 11.28 -13.27 -19.65
N GLU A 198 12.50 -13.07 -20.13
CA GLU A 198 12.85 -13.20 -21.55
C GLU A 198 13.17 -14.63 -21.99
N ARG A 199 13.73 -15.46 -21.09
CA ARG A 199 14.28 -16.78 -21.42
C ARG A 199 13.50 -17.94 -20.82
N LEU A 200 12.73 -17.72 -19.76
CA LEU A 200 11.93 -18.74 -19.08
C LEU A 200 10.49 -18.23 -18.84
N PRO A 201 9.76 -17.80 -19.87
CA PRO A 201 8.43 -17.19 -19.71
C PRO A 201 7.38 -18.16 -19.15
N GLU A 202 7.61 -19.47 -19.26
CA GLU A 202 6.72 -20.51 -18.74
C GLU A 202 6.97 -20.84 -17.26
N LEU A 203 8.03 -20.30 -16.65
CA LEU A 203 8.34 -20.56 -15.25
C LEU A 203 7.34 -19.81 -14.36
N SER A 204 6.44 -20.55 -13.70
CA SER A 204 5.43 -19.96 -12.83
C SER A 204 5.97 -19.65 -11.42
N ASP A 205 5.29 -18.76 -10.69
CA ASP A 205 5.59 -18.53 -9.27
C ASP A 205 5.46 -19.82 -8.43
N SER A 206 4.60 -20.75 -8.85
CA SER A 206 4.47 -22.07 -8.21
C SER A 206 5.72 -22.93 -8.38
N ASP A 207 6.39 -22.84 -9.54
CA ASP A 207 7.64 -23.56 -9.79
C ASP A 207 8.78 -22.96 -8.96
N LEU A 208 8.81 -21.64 -8.80
CA LEU A 208 9.78 -20.96 -7.94
C LEU A 208 9.60 -21.33 -6.46
N GLU A 209 8.37 -21.57 -6.01
CA GLU A 209 8.09 -21.93 -4.62
C GLU A 209 8.74 -23.27 -4.23
N ARG A 210 8.91 -24.20 -5.18
CA ARG A 210 9.62 -25.48 -4.94
C ARG A 210 11.10 -25.29 -4.59
N TYR A 211 11.68 -24.16 -4.97
CA TYR A 211 13.07 -23.81 -4.69
C TYR A 211 13.19 -22.83 -3.51
N ARG A 212 12.06 -22.38 -2.93
CA ARG A 212 12.10 -21.48 -1.79
C ARG A 212 12.61 -22.24 -0.58
N ARG A 213 13.71 -21.75 0.00
CA ARG A 213 14.20 -22.26 1.28
C ARG A 213 13.18 -21.98 2.38
N PRO A 214 13.17 -22.77 3.47
CA PRO A 214 12.32 -22.51 4.61
C PRO A 214 12.41 -21.04 5.04
N PRO A 215 11.27 -20.40 5.39
CA PRO A 215 11.28 -19.02 5.82
C PRO A 215 12.26 -18.86 6.99
N GLY A 216 13.08 -17.82 6.91
CA GLY A 216 14.02 -17.49 7.98
C GLY A 216 13.30 -17.04 9.26
N LYS A 217 14.07 -16.78 10.31
CA LYS A 217 13.54 -16.21 11.56
C LYS A 217 12.76 -14.93 11.29
N ALA A 218 11.70 -14.72 12.07
CA ALA A 218 10.90 -13.50 12.02
C ALA A 218 11.80 -12.25 12.10
N ARG A 219 11.54 -11.28 11.24
CA ARG A 219 12.28 -10.02 11.18
C ARG A 219 11.41 -8.90 11.72
N LEU A 220 11.98 -8.09 12.60
CA LEU A 220 11.32 -6.89 13.12
C LEU A 220 11.65 -5.69 12.22
N ARG A 221 10.61 -5.02 11.71
CA ARG A 221 10.72 -3.68 11.12
C ARG A 221 10.05 -2.70 12.07
N VAL A 222 10.82 -1.79 12.63
CA VAL A 222 10.30 -0.70 13.45
C VAL A 222 10.17 0.54 12.58
N THR A 223 9.03 1.21 12.63
CA THR A 223 8.79 2.50 11.96
C THR A 223 8.08 3.40 12.95
N GLU A 224 8.71 4.51 13.31
CA GLU A 224 8.04 5.53 14.11
C GLU A 224 6.94 6.18 13.26
N LYS A 225 5.69 5.96 13.66
CA LYS A 225 4.56 6.71 13.12
C LYS A 225 4.37 7.94 13.99
N ARG A 226 4.22 9.12 13.36
CA ARG A 226 3.81 10.33 14.08
C ARG A 226 2.38 10.14 14.61
N PRO A 227 2.04 10.74 15.77
CA PRO A 227 0.68 10.69 16.28
C PRO A 227 -0.32 11.21 15.24
N PRO A 228 -1.49 10.56 15.05
CA PRO A 228 -2.49 10.98 14.07
C PRO A 228 -2.91 12.44 14.22
N GLU A 229 -2.95 12.96 15.44
CA GLU A 229 -3.30 14.35 15.76
C GLU A 229 -2.29 15.36 15.18
N GLU A 230 -1.00 15.04 15.21
CA GLU A 230 0.05 15.90 14.67
C GLU A 230 0.06 15.88 13.14
N VAL A 231 -0.26 14.72 12.55
CA VAL A 231 -0.44 14.56 11.09
C VAL A 231 -1.65 15.37 10.61
N ALA A 232 -2.80 15.21 11.28
CA ALA A 232 -4.03 15.93 10.96
C ALA A 232 -3.87 17.45 11.08
N ARG A 233 -3.18 17.93 12.13
CA ARG A 233 -2.89 19.36 12.31
C ARG A 233 -2.04 19.93 11.17
N ARG A 234 -0.99 19.21 10.74
CA ARG A 234 -0.14 19.66 9.63
C ARG A 234 -0.85 19.58 8.28
N GLU A 235 -1.71 18.59 8.07
CA GLU A 235 -2.54 18.53 6.86
C GLU A 235 -3.52 19.70 6.81
N GLN A 236 -4.14 20.08 7.94
CA GLN A 236 -4.95 21.30 8.03
C GLN A 236 -4.12 22.58 7.78
N GLU A 237 -2.92 22.68 8.35
CA GLU A 237 -2.01 23.81 8.09
C GLU A 237 -1.62 23.88 6.61
N ALA A 238 -1.27 22.75 5.99
CA ALA A 238 -0.94 22.66 4.57
C ALA A 238 -2.13 22.99 3.65
N GLN A 239 -3.34 22.54 4.00
CA GLN A 239 -4.58 22.89 3.29
C GLN A 239 -4.88 24.39 3.39
N ARG A 240 -4.72 25.00 4.57
CA ARG A 240 -4.86 26.45 4.76
C ARG A 240 -3.84 27.23 3.94
N GLN A 241 -2.61 26.73 3.85
CA GLN A 241 -1.55 27.38 3.08
C GLN A 241 -1.79 27.26 1.58
N ARG A 242 -2.26 26.11 1.09
CA ARG A 242 -2.73 25.93 -0.29
C ARG A 242 -3.91 26.83 -0.63
N ALA A 243 -4.90 26.95 0.27
CA ALA A 243 -6.04 27.84 0.09
C ALA A 243 -5.62 29.31 0.04
N LYS A 244 -4.67 29.74 0.89
CA LYS A 244 -4.08 31.09 0.83
C LYS A 244 -3.34 31.35 -0.48
N ILE A 245 -2.57 30.38 -0.96
CA ILE A 245 -1.88 30.49 -2.26
C ILE A 245 -2.91 30.62 -3.39
N LEU A 246 -3.95 29.79 -3.39
CA LEU A 246 -5.02 29.86 -4.39
C LEU A 246 -5.77 31.20 -4.36
N ALA A 247 -6.07 31.71 -3.17
CA ALA A 247 -6.73 33.00 -2.99
C ALA A 247 -5.86 34.16 -3.51
N ASN A 248 -4.56 34.16 -3.21
CA ASN A 248 -3.63 35.17 -3.74
C ASN A 248 -3.51 35.09 -5.27
N VAL A 249 -3.51 33.89 -5.84
CA VAL A 249 -3.49 33.71 -7.31
C VAL A 249 -4.78 34.22 -7.95
N LEU A 250 -5.93 34.01 -7.31
CA LEU A 250 -7.22 34.50 -7.77
C LEU A 250 -7.34 36.04 -7.65
N GLU A 251 -6.83 36.64 -6.57
CA GLU A 251 -6.79 38.11 -6.39
C GLU A 251 -5.88 38.80 -7.42
N GLN A 252 -4.77 38.16 -7.80
CA GLN A 252 -3.87 38.66 -8.84
C GLN A 252 -4.40 38.46 -10.27
N ALA A 253 -5.42 37.62 -10.45
CA ALA A 253 -6.06 37.35 -11.73
C ALA A 253 -7.28 38.24 -12.03
N ILE A 254 -7.69 39.11 -11.10
CA ILE A 254 -8.76 40.10 -11.34
C ILE A 254 -8.10 41.34 -11.97
N PRO A 255 -8.33 41.64 -13.26
CA PRO A 255 -7.83 42.88 -13.84
C PRO A 255 -8.53 44.05 -13.15
N ALA A 256 -7.74 45.04 -12.73
CA ALA A 256 -8.25 46.33 -12.27
C ALA A 256 -8.94 47.03 -13.43
N SER A 257 -10.21 46.70 -13.68
CA SER A 257 -11.09 47.49 -14.52
C SER A 257 -11.43 48.76 -13.75
N SER A 258 -10.72 49.82 -14.13
CA SER A 258 -11.00 51.21 -13.85
C SER A 258 -12.45 51.58 -14.12
N TRP A 259 -13.02 52.37 -13.21
CA TRP A 259 -14.17 53.24 -13.42
C TRP A 259 -14.03 54.12 -14.66
#